data_AF-A0A8B6EWE1-F1
#
_entry.id   AF-A0A8B6EWE1-F1
#
_cell.length_a   1.000
_cell.length_b   1.000
_cell.length_c   1.000
_cell.angle_alpha   90.00
_cell.angle_beta   90.00
_cell.angle_gamma   90.00
#
_symmetry.space_group_name_H-M   'P 1'
#
loop_
_entity.id
_entity.type
_entity.pdbx_description
1 polymer ?
#
loop_
_entity_poly.entity_id
_entity_poly.type
_entity_poly.pdbx_seq_one_letter_code
_entity_poly.pdbx_strand_id
1 'polypeptide(L)'
;MKKVPSNKHLVRLTCKFGTALFRDYIINLGLDTQEYLNIEHQYEANGVQSIMFMALVQWKKDMTAKLKRPSLKHIGDALREVNMNQHFLCQ
;
A
#
# COMPACT_ATOMS: atom_id res chain seq x y z
N MET A 1 -15.87 -14.44 -7.78
CA MET A 1 -14.47 -14.82 -7.46
C MET A 1 -13.74 -13.64 -6.81
N LYS A 2 -13.26 -13.75 -5.56
CA LYS A 2 -12.43 -12.71 -4.93
C LYS A 2 -10.98 -12.89 -5.42
N LYS A 3 -10.51 -12.06 -6.37
CA LYS A 3 -9.17 -12.17 -6.97
C LYS A 3 -8.10 -11.59 -6.04
N VAL A 4 -7.06 -12.38 -5.73
CA VAL A 4 -5.86 -11.91 -5.03
C VAL A 4 -5.04 -11.03 -5.98
N PRO A 5 -4.55 -9.85 -5.56
CA PRO A 5 -3.74 -9.00 -6.42
C PRO A 5 -2.42 -9.68 -6.79
N SER A 6 -2.17 -9.82 -8.09
CA SER A 6 -0.86 -10.25 -8.60
C SER A 6 0.17 -9.12 -8.51
N ASN A 7 1.46 -9.46 -8.58
CA ASN A 7 2.53 -8.46 -8.51
C ASN A 7 2.41 -7.40 -9.63
N LYS A 8 1.91 -7.80 -10.81
CA LYS A 8 1.60 -6.86 -11.91
C LYS A 8 0.53 -5.82 -11.53
N HIS A 9 -0.45 -6.20 -10.70
CA HIS A 9 -1.43 -5.25 -10.17
C HIS A 9 -0.79 -4.29 -9.17
N LEU A 10 0.11 -4.78 -8.31
CA LEU A 10 0.82 -3.94 -7.33
C LEU A 10 1.73 -2.91 -8.02
N VAL A 11 2.51 -3.33 -9.02
CA VAL A 11 3.34 -2.39 -9.82
C VAL A 11 2.48 -1.34 -10.52
N ARG A 12 1.36 -1.75 -11.13
CA ARG A 12 0.45 -0.78 -11.76
C ARG A 12 -0.15 0.20 -10.75
N LEU A 13 -0.35 -0.22 -9.51
CA LEU A 13 -0.83 0.64 -8.44
C LEU A 13 0.23 1.66 -8.05
N THR A 14 1.49 1.25 -7.85
CA THR A 14 2.58 2.17 -7.50
C THR A 14 2.87 3.19 -8.61
N CYS A 15 2.71 2.83 -9.88
CA CYS A 15 2.87 3.78 -10.99
C CYS A 15 1.73 4.82 -11.08
N LYS A 16 0.54 4.51 -10.55
CA LYS A 16 -0.63 5.41 -10.61
C LYS A 16 -0.80 6.25 -9.35
N PHE A 17 -0.27 5.79 -8.22
CA PHE A 17 -0.42 6.46 -6.94
C PHE A 17 0.71 7.48 -6.75
N GLY A 18 0.36 8.72 -6.41
CA GLY A 18 1.34 9.73 -6.04
C GLY A 18 2.07 9.34 -4.75
N THR A 19 3.33 9.73 -4.62
CA THR A 19 4.20 9.33 -3.51
C THR A 19 3.82 9.99 -2.18
N ALA A 20 3.23 11.19 -2.23
CA ALA A 20 2.97 12.03 -1.06
C ALA A 20 2.06 11.38 0.00
N LEU A 21 1.10 10.54 -0.42
CA LEU A 21 0.14 9.90 0.50
C LEU A 21 0.25 8.39 0.58
N PHE A 22 1.31 7.84 -0.02
CA PHE A 22 1.44 6.39 -0.06
C PHE A 22 1.68 5.79 1.32
N ARG A 23 2.40 6.50 2.19
CA ARG A 23 2.63 6.08 3.57
C ARG A 23 1.33 5.95 4.35
N ASP A 24 0.49 6.98 4.33
CA ASP A 24 -0.80 6.95 5.02
C ASP A 24 -1.72 5.86 4.45
N TYR A 25 -1.69 5.72 3.12
CA TYR A 25 -2.41 4.65 2.42
C TYR A 25 -2.02 3.25 2.91
N ILE A 26 -0.72 2.94 2.98
CA ILE A 26 -0.29 1.58 3.31
C ILE A 26 -0.50 1.27 4.80
N ILE A 27 -0.42 2.28 5.67
CA ILE A 27 -0.75 2.17 7.09
C ILE A 27 -2.26 1.89 7.26
N ASN A 28 -3.14 2.62 6.56
CA ASN A 28 -4.59 2.36 6.57
C ASN A 28 -4.94 0.97 6.02
N LEU A 29 -4.14 0.47 5.05
CA LEU A 29 -4.27 -0.89 4.53
C LEU A 29 -3.93 -1.96 5.58
N GLY A 30 -3.28 -1.57 6.69
CA GLY A 30 -2.95 -2.40 7.84
C GLY A 30 -1.50 -2.90 7.87
N LEU A 31 -0.59 -2.27 7.12
CA LEU A 31 0.85 -2.47 7.31
C LEU A 31 1.31 -1.73 8.56
N ASP A 32 2.16 -2.36 9.37
CA ASP A 32 2.69 -1.72 10.56
C ASP A 32 3.62 -0.55 10.20
N THR A 33 3.60 0.50 11.04
CA THR A 33 4.40 1.71 10.79
C THR A 33 5.91 1.43 10.88
N GLN A 34 6.34 0.59 11.82
CA GLN A 34 7.74 0.21 11.96
C GLN A 34 8.19 -0.68 10.79
N GLU A 35 7.32 -1.57 10.31
CA GLU A 35 7.60 -2.37 9.11
C GLU A 35 7.78 -1.48 7.88
N TYR A 36 6.94 -0.46 7.70
CA TYR A 36 7.10 0.50 6.62
C TYR A 36 8.44 1.26 6.70
N LEU A 37 8.80 1.76 7.88
CA LEU A 37 10.08 2.47 8.08
C LEU A 37 11.29 1.57 7.79
N ASN A 38 11.22 0.29 8.18
CA ASN A 38 12.27 -0.68 7.86
C ASN A 38 12.42 -0.89 6.34
N ILE A 39 11.30 -0.95 5.61
CA ILE A 39 11.30 -1.05 4.14
C ILE A 39 11.86 0.24 3.51
N GLU A 40 11.45 1.40 4.01
CA GLU A 40 11.92 2.69 3.53
C GLU A 40 13.45 2.79 3.66
N HIS A 41 14.00 2.44 4.83
CA HIS A 41 15.43 2.42 5.04
C HIS A 41 16.15 1.37 4.18
N GLN A 42 15.61 0.16 4.06
CA GLN A 42 16.25 -0.91 3.29
C GLN A 42 16.30 -0.62 1.78
N TYR A 43 15.29 0.09 1.25
CA TYR A 43 15.13 0.33 -0.19
C TYR A 43 15.34 1.80 -0.58
N GLU A 44 15.90 2.61 0.31
CA GLU A 44 16.16 4.05 0.08
C GLU A 44 16.94 4.29 -1.22
N ALA A 45 18.02 3.52 -1.43
CA ALA A 45 18.86 3.61 -2.63
C ALA A 45 18.15 3.19 -3.93
N ASN A 46 17.06 2.42 -3.85
CA ASN A 46 16.30 1.94 -5.00
C ASN A 46 15.17 2.91 -5.42
N GLY A 47 15.00 3.99 -4.68
CA GLY A 47 14.01 5.02 -4.94
C GLY A 47 12.59 4.68 -4.49
N VAL A 48 11.77 5.73 -4.44
CA VAL A 48 10.43 5.70 -3.83
C VAL A 48 9.50 4.65 -4.44
N GLN A 49 9.58 4.39 -5.75
CA GLN A 49 8.73 3.34 -6.37
C GLN A 49 9.05 1.94 -5.85
N SER A 50 10.32 1.65 -5.57
CA SER A 50 10.75 0.37 -5.01
C SER A 50 10.25 0.21 -3.58
N ILE A 51 10.34 1.26 -2.77
CA ILE A 51 9.80 1.32 -1.41
C ILE A 51 8.29 1.05 -1.42
N MET A 52 7.55 1.73 -2.30
CA MET A 52 6.11 1.55 -2.45
C MET A 52 5.73 0.11 -2.85
N PHE A 53 6.47 -0.47 -3.80
CA PHE A 53 6.22 -1.84 -4.25
C PHE A 53 6.49 -2.85 -3.14
N MET A 54 7.61 -2.70 -2.44
CA MET A 54 7.99 -3.60 -1.35
C MET A 54 7.02 -3.51 -0.17
N ALA A 55 6.51 -2.32 0.15
CA ALA A 55 5.48 -2.13 1.18
C ALA A 55 4.16 -2.86 0.81
N LEU A 56 3.71 -2.80 -0.44
CA LEU A 56 2.55 -3.56 -0.92
C LEU A 56 2.77 -5.07 -0.89
N VAL A 57 3.99 -5.52 -1.22
CA VAL A 57 4.36 -6.93 -1.15
C VAL A 57 4.36 -7.41 0.30
N GLN A 58 4.89 -6.62 1.22
CA GLN A 58 4.91 -6.94 2.65
C GLN A 58 3.49 -7.03 3.20
N TRP A 59 2.66 -6.01 2.97
CA TRP A 59 1.24 -6.04 3.35
C TRP A 59 0.52 -7.29 2.85
N LYS A 60 0.74 -7.67 1.59
CA LYS A 60 0.13 -8.87 0.99
C LYS A 60 0.57 -10.14 1.73
N LYS A 61 1.84 -10.24 2.13
CA LYS A 61 2.35 -11.36 2.95
C LYS A 61 1.66 -11.38 4.30
N ASP A 62 1.59 -10.24 5.00
CA ASP A 62 1.03 -10.16 6.34
C ASP A 62 -0.46 -10.46 6.38
N MET A 63 -1.24 -9.98 5.40
CA MET A 63 -2.64 -10.34 5.27
C MET A 63 -2.82 -11.86 5.07
N THR A 64 -1.99 -12.46 4.20
CA THR A 64 -2.04 -13.90 3.92
C THR A 64 -1.71 -14.71 5.18
N ALA A 65 -0.72 -14.28 5.96
CA ALA A 65 -0.34 -14.90 7.23
C ALA A 65 -1.42 -14.75 8.31
N LYS A 66 -2.08 -13.59 8.38
CA LYS A 66 -3.19 -13.29 9.32
C LYS A 66 -4.53 -13.95 8.91
N LEU A 67 -4.52 -14.95 8.02
CA LEU A 67 -5.68 -15.71 7.51
C LEU A 67 -6.75 -14.90 6.76
N LYS A 68 -6.50 -13.61 6.44
CA LYS A 68 -7.40 -12.77 5.64
C LYS A 68 -6.91 -12.73 4.19
N ARG A 69 -7.69 -13.26 3.24
CA ARG A 69 -7.30 -13.23 1.82
C ARG A 69 -7.15 -11.78 1.32
N PRO A 70 -5.94 -11.32 0.95
CA PRO A 70 -5.77 -9.99 0.36
C PRO A 70 -6.54 -9.90 -0.95
N SER A 71 -7.24 -8.78 -1.15
CA SER A 71 -8.17 -8.61 -2.28
C SER A 71 -8.08 -7.21 -2.84
N LEU A 72 -8.46 -7.06 -4.11
CA LEU A 72 -8.58 -5.74 -4.75
C LEU A 72 -9.58 -4.83 -4.04
N LYS A 73 -10.55 -5.39 -3.30
CA LYS A 73 -11.48 -4.61 -2.49
C LYS A 73 -10.76 -3.88 -1.35
N HIS A 74 -9.84 -4.55 -0.64
CA HIS A 74 -9.07 -3.92 0.44
C HIS A 74 -8.21 -2.76 -0.08
N ILE A 75 -7.59 -2.94 -1.24
CA ILE A 75 -6.87 -1.88 -1.95
C ILE A 75 -7.82 -0.72 -2.28
N GLY A 76 -8.97 -1.01 -2.89
CA GLY A 76 -9.96 0.00 -3.24
C GLY A 76 -10.54 0.78 -2.05
N ASP A 77 -10.81 0.10 -0.94
CA ASP A 77 -11.36 0.70 0.28
C ASP A 77 -10.35 1.68 0.89
N ALA A 78 -9.08 1.28 1.06
CA ALA A 78 -8.03 2.17 1.58
C ALA A 78 -7.71 3.34 0.63
N LEU A 79 -7.76 3.13 -0.69
CA LEU A 79 -7.61 4.21 -1.66
C LEU A 79 -8.73 5.26 -1.49
N ARG A 80 -9.95 4.81 -1.24
CA ARG A 80 -11.10 5.68 -1.02
C ARG A 80 -10.95 6.47 0.29
N GLU A 81 -10.49 5.84 1.37
CA GLU A 81 -10.25 6.51 2.66
C GLU A 81 -9.22 7.63 2.55
N VAL A 82 -8.09 7.38 1.88
CA VAL A 82 -7.05 8.41 1.70
C VAL A 82 -7.52 9.54 0.79
N ASN A 83 -8.25 9.22 -0.28
CA ASN A 83 -8.82 10.22 -1.18
C ASN A 83 -9.93 11.05 -0.50
N MET A 84 -10.70 10.46 0.41
CA MET A 84 -11.67 11.18 1.24
C MET A 84 -10.96 12.11 2.22
N ASN A 85 -9.85 11.68 2.84
CA ASN A 85 -9.07 12.53 3.75
C ASN A 85 -8.39 13.71 3.03
N GLN A 86 -7.99 13.56 1.76
CA GLN A 86 -7.56 14.71 0.94
C GLN A 86 -8.67 15.73 0.72
N HIS A 87 -9.93 15.27 0.61
CA HIS A 87 -11.06 16.16 0.39
C HIS A 87 -11.34 17.08 1.60
N PHE A 88 -10.97 16.64 2.80
CA PHE A 88 -11.09 17.44 4.03
C PHE A 88 -9.93 18.43 4.24
N LEU A 89 -8.82 18.31 3.51
CA LEU A 89 -7.64 19.20 3.64
C LEU A 89 -7.68 20.40 2.69
N CYS A 90 -8.77 20.56 1.92
CA CYS A 90 -8.93 21.62 0.91
C CYS A 90 -10.20 22.47 1.15
N GLN A 91 -10.53 22.74 2.42
CA GLN A 91 -11.53 23.73 2.81
C GLN A 91 -10.87 24.86 3.59
#